data_AF-A0A258W6Y6-F1
#
_entry.id   AF-A0A258W6Y6-F1
#
_cell.length_a   1.000
_cell.length_b   1.000
_cell.length_c   1.000
_cell.angle_alpha   90.00
_cell.angle_beta   90.00
_cell.angle_gamma   90.00
#
_symmetry.space_group_name_H-M   'P 1'
#
loop_
_entity.id
_entity.type
_entity.pdbx_description
1 polymer ?
#
loop_
_entity_poly.entity_id
_entity_poly.type
_entity_poly.pdbx_seq_one_letter_code
_entity_poly.pdbx_strand_id
1 'polypeptide(L)'
;MNIKKPRLSIVRCFLVTLTTTLLFGCGSATDVDKIGDAQQCLNSATATTAMSCTEKVEGLSSTGAYNIRCAAAFVREGFANPTKYTTAFSNLNNGQGTANFMGLVSFSSTGVIATDAANANTTFNDCYNAAAKGKTLISAFGYFSTALMNFFAVAGGNSAPSCKSPTSGSYNLNTCMQEATIANPTEVAKLAITDTAQVPDSSSAGQLQTAIGSVIISTYNISCSGAGANKELCATLKNSIAAGTSNPRVVFTSFFTTSVKTTP
;
A
#
# COMPACT_ATOMS: atom_id res chain seq x y z
N MET A 1 38.63 5.80 -78.34
CA MET A 1 38.05 4.79 -77.42
C MET A 1 37.42 5.53 -76.24
N ASN A 2 36.09 5.60 -76.20
CA ASN A 2 35.31 6.39 -75.24
C ASN A 2 34.80 5.48 -74.11
N ILE A 3 35.35 5.62 -72.90
CA ILE A 3 35.01 4.78 -71.75
C ILE A 3 34.01 5.51 -70.83
N LYS A 4 32.75 5.11 -70.99
CA LYS A 4 31.65 4.96 -70.01
C LYS A 4 31.69 5.80 -68.71
N LYS A 5 30.78 6.80 -68.67
CA LYS A 5 30.40 7.67 -67.51
C LYS A 5 29.22 7.19 -66.58
N PRO A 6 28.70 5.95 -66.56
CA PRO A 6 27.44 5.66 -65.83
C PRO A 6 27.60 5.28 -64.35
N ARG A 7 28.82 5.11 -63.81
CA ARG A 7 29.01 4.55 -62.46
C ARG A 7 28.88 5.55 -61.31
N LEU A 8 28.86 6.86 -61.58
CA LEU A 8 28.92 7.89 -60.52
C LEU A 8 27.54 8.30 -59.97
N SER A 9 26.44 8.09 -60.72
CA SER A 9 25.08 8.47 -60.27
C SER A 9 24.43 7.44 -59.35
N ILE A 10 24.75 6.15 -59.49
CA ILE A 10 24.17 5.07 -58.67
C ILE A 10 24.69 5.13 -57.23
N VAL A 11 25.98 5.48 -57.03
CA VAL A 11 26.59 5.61 -55.71
C VAL A 11 26.02 6.80 -54.92
N ARG A 12 25.65 7.90 -55.61
CA ARG A 12 25.03 9.07 -54.96
C ARG A 12 23.58 8.83 -54.52
N CYS A 13 22.81 8.02 -55.24
CA CYS A 13 21.47 7.64 -54.78
C CYS A 13 21.50 6.71 -53.56
N PHE A 14 22.43 5.74 -53.53
CA PHE A 14 22.53 4.79 -52.40
C PHE A 14 23.00 5.44 -51.09
N LEU A 15 23.82 6.49 -51.17
CA LEU A 15 24.30 7.20 -49.99
C LEU A 15 23.23 8.08 -49.33
N VAL A 16 22.21 8.53 -50.08
CA VAL A 16 21.13 9.42 -49.57
C VAL A 16 19.99 8.62 -48.91
N THR A 17 19.72 7.39 -49.38
CA THR A 17 18.72 6.49 -48.74
C THR A 17 19.23 5.86 -47.44
N LEU A 18 20.55 5.70 -47.27
CA LEU A 18 21.14 5.14 -46.05
C LEU A 18 21.17 6.17 -44.88
N THR A 19 21.28 7.47 -45.17
CA THR A 19 21.25 8.52 -44.13
C THR A 19 19.82 8.87 -43.68
N THR A 20 18.80 8.63 -44.51
CA THR A 20 17.40 8.93 -44.16
C THR A 20 16.75 7.84 -43.31
N THR A 21 17.27 6.61 -43.32
CA THR A 21 16.79 5.51 -42.46
C THR A 21 17.34 5.58 -41.02
N LEU A 22 18.41 6.33 -40.79
CA LEU A 22 18.99 6.56 -39.45
C LEU A 22 18.29 7.68 -38.65
N LEU A 23 17.38 8.43 -39.27
CA LEU A 23 16.65 9.55 -38.62
C LEU A 23 15.22 9.17 -38.16
N PHE A 24 14.74 7.96 -38.44
CA PHE A 24 13.47 7.43 -37.92
C PHE A 24 13.65 6.59 -36.64
N GLY A 25 14.84 6.57 -36.05
CA GLY A 25 15.06 6.12 -34.68
C GLY A 25 14.50 7.13 -33.68
N CYS A 26 13.22 7.47 -33.78
CA CYS A 26 12.48 8.19 -32.76
C CYS A 26 12.47 7.28 -31.53
N GLY A 27 13.44 7.47 -30.64
CA GLY A 27 13.61 6.64 -29.45
C GLY A 27 12.29 6.60 -28.69
N SER A 28 11.69 5.42 -28.59
CA SER A 28 10.54 5.23 -27.72
C SER A 28 10.91 5.71 -26.32
N ALA A 29 10.01 6.47 -25.68
CA ALA A 29 10.22 6.97 -24.32
C ALA A 29 10.76 5.85 -23.42
N THR A 30 11.90 6.09 -22.81
CA THR A 30 12.52 5.11 -21.90
C THR A 30 11.71 5.02 -20.61
N ASP A 31 11.93 3.96 -19.84
CA ASP A 31 11.30 3.82 -18.51
C ASP A 31 11.62 5.01 -17.59
N VAL A 32 12.82 5.58 -17.72
CA VAL A 32 13.25 6.75 -16.94
C VAL A 32 12.42 7.98 -17.33
N ASP A 33 12.18 8.20 -18.62
CA ASP A 33 11.36 9.32 -19.11
C ASP A 33 9.92 9.20 -18.58
N LYS A 34 9.34 7.99 -18.66
CA LYS A 34 8.00 7.69 -18.14
C LYS A 34 7.88 7.97 -16.64
N ILE A 35 8.88 7.57 -15.85
CA ILE A 35 8.93 7.83 -14.41
C ILE A 35 9.06 9.33 -14.14
N GLY A 36 9.91 10.03 -14.90
CA GLY A 36 10.07 11.49 -14.82
C GLY A 36 8.77 12.24 -15.07
N ASP A 37 8.08 11.90 -16.16
CA ASP A 37 6.77 12.47 -16.50
C ASP A 37 5.71 12.18 -15.44
N ALA A 38 5.71 10.97 -14.87
CA ALA A 38 4.78 10.59 -13.82
C ALA A 38 5.04 11.37 -12.53
N GLN A 39 6.32 11.58 -12.16
CA GLN A 39 6.70 12.41 -11.02
C GLN A 39 6.29 13.87 -11.24
N GLN A 40 6.50 14.41 -12.44
CA GLN A 40 6.09 15.77 -12.77
C GLN A 40 4.58 15.94 -12.67
N CYS A 41 3.81 14.97 -13.18
CA CYS A 41 2.36 14.93 -13.00
C CYS A 41 2.00 14.95 -11.50
N LEU A 42 2.61 14.06 -10.71
CA LEU A 42 2.31 13.90 -9.29
C LEU A 42 2.62 15.15 -8.47
N ASN A 43 3.64 15.92 -8.83
CA ASN A 43 4.00 17.17 -8.15
C ASN A 43 2.89 18.24 -8.19
N SER A 44 1.98 18.14 -9.15
CA SER A 44 0.83 19.06 -9.31
C SER A 44 -0.52 18.40 -9.02
N ALA A 45 -0.53 17.10 -8.70
CA ALA A 45 -1.74 16.33 -8.56
C ALA A 45 -2.46 16.63 -7.24
N THR A 46 -3.79 16.53 -7.28
CA THR A 46 -4.65 16.54 -6.10
C THR A 46 -5.00 15.10 -5.72
N ALA A 47 -5.73 14.92 -4.61
CA ALA A 47 -6.25 13.61 -4.23
C ALA A 47 -7.09 12.95 -5.36
N THR A 48 -7.82 13.73 -6.15
CA THR A 48 -8.67 13.21 -7.23
C THR A 48 -7.90 12.87 -8.50
N THR A 49 -6.76 13.54 -8.76
CA THR A 49 -5.99 13.36 -10.01
C THR A 49 -4.73 12.51 -9.83
N ALA A 50 -4.31 12.18 -8.60
CA ALA A 50 -3.06 11.47 -8.36
C ALA A 50 -2.95 10.12 -9.09
N MET A 51 -4.04 9.35 -9.15
CA MET A 51 -4.00 8.02 -9.78
C MET A 51 -3.85 8.07 -11.30
N SER A 52 -4.31 9.13 -11.99
CA SER A 52 -4.09 9.26 -13.44
C SER A 52 -2.61 9.45 -13.78
N CYS A 53 -1.80 9.97 -12.84
CA CYS A 53 -0.35 10.05 -13.03
C CYS A 53 0.31 8.67 -13.12
N THR A 54 -0.33 7.61 -12.62
CA THR A 54 0.23 6.25 -12.64
C THR A 54 0.12 5.56 -14.00
N GLU A 55 -0.78 6.03 -14.87
CA GLU A 55 -0.96 5.52 -16.24
C GLU A 55 0.36 5.59 -17.05
N LYS A 56 1.18 6.59 -16.75
CA LYS A 56 2.49 6.79 -17.40
C LYS A 56 3.50 5.68 -17.08
N VAL A 57 3.35 4.99 -15.96
CA VAL A 57 4.24 3.90 -15.50
C VAL A 57 3.53 2.54 -15.50
N GLU A 58 2.40 2.42 -16.19
CA GLU A 58 1.69 1.16 -16.36
C GLU A 58 2.59 0.12 -17.05
N GLY A 59 2.53 -1.13 -16.56
CA GLY A 59 3.37 -2.23 -17.05
C GLY A 59 4.83 -2.21 -16.60
N LEU A 60 5.32 -1.12 -15.98
CA LEU A 60 6.68 -1.04 -15.48
C LEU A 60 6.81 -1.69 -14.09
N SER A 61 7.80 -2.58 -13.93
CA SER A 61 8.12 -3.28 -12.67
C SER A 61 9.41 -2.77 -12.01
N SER A 62 9.91 -1.60 -12.42
CA SER A 62 11.08 -0.99 -11.78
C SER A 62 10.73 -0.40 -10.41
N THR A 63 11.71 -0.32 -9.51
CA THR A 63 11.57 0.32 -8.18
C THR A 63 11.03 1.76 -8.30
N GLY A 64 11.43 2.50 -9.33
CA GLY A 64 10.93 3.85 -9.59
C GLY A 64 9.44 3.87 -9.93
N ALA A 65 8.97 2.96 -10.78
CA ALA A 65 7.54 2.85 -11.12
C ALA A 65 6.68 2.46 -9.90
N TYR A 66 7.15 1.51 -9.09
CA TYR A 66 6.49 1.16 -7.82
C TYR A 66 6.45 2.34 -6.86
N ASN A 67 7.52 3.14 -6.76
CA ASN A 67 7.55 4.33 -5.90
C ASN A 67 6.53 5.40 -6.36
N ILE A 68 6.33 5.57 -7.67
CA ILE A 68 5.30 6.45 -8.23
C ILE A 68 3.90 5.96 -7.85
N ARG A 69 3.59 4.68 -8.05
CA ARG A 69 2.27 4.11 -7.67
C ARG A 69 1.99 4.24 -6.17
N CYS A 70 2.96 3.88 -5.35
CA CYS A 70 2.92 4.06 -3.89
C CYS A 70 2.66 5.53 -3.51
N ALA A 71 3.39 6.48 -4.10
CA ALA A 71 3.23 7.90 -3.80
C ALA A 71 1.87 8.44 -4.24
N ALA A 72 1.41 8.08 -5.45
CA ALA A 72 0.12 8.48 -5.98
C ALA A 72 -1.04 8.01 -5.09
N ALA A 73 -0.98 6.78 -4.58
CA ALA A 73 -1.97 6.28 -3.65
C ALA A 73 -2.01 7.10 -2.34
N PHE A 74 -0.86 7.49 -1.78
CA PHE A 74 -0.83 8.38 -0.62
C PHE A 74 -1.43 9.76 -0.91
N VAL A 75 -1.16 10.34 -2.08
CA VAL A 75 -1.78 11.61 -2.48
C VAL A 75 -3.30 11.44 -2.60
N ARG A 76 -3.78 10.34 -3.21
CA ARG A 76 -5.21 10.01 -3.30
C ARG A 76 -5.88 9.93 -1.92
N GLU A 77 -5.23 9.29 -0.95
CA GLU A 77 -5.74 9.18 0.42
C GLU A 77 -5.58 10.48 1.25
N GLY A 78 -5.19 11.59 0.61
CA GLY A 78 -5.08 12.91 1.26
C GLY A 78 -3.83 13.10 2.11
N PHE A 79 -2.86 12.19 2.05
CA PHE A 79 -1.60 12.32 2.79
C PHE A 79 -0.63 13.34 2.19
N ALA A 80 -0.99 13.97 1.07
CA ALA A 80 -0.32 15.19 0.62
C ALA A 80 -0.54 16.36 1.60
N ASN A 81 -1.57 16.29 2.45
CA ASN A 81 -1.79 17.24 3.54
C ASN A 81 -1.00 16.81 4.80
N PRO A 82 -0.03 17.61 5.26
CA PRO A 82 0.78 17.28 6.45
C PRO A 82 -0.06 17.00 7.70
N THR A 83 -1.24 17.63 7.81
CA THR A 83 -2.13 17.53 8.98
C THR A 83 -2.48 16.08 9.31
N LYS A 84 -2.72 15.23 8.30
CA LYS A 84 -3.10 13.83 8.53
C LYS A 84 -1.97 13.06 9.23
N TYR A 85 -0.73 13.26 8.78
CA TYR A 85 0.45 12.66 9.41
C TYR A 85 0.73 13.25 10.78
N THR A 86 0.72 14.58 10.92
CA THR A 86 1.04 15.22 12.20
C THR A 86 0.02 14.84 13.26
N THR A 87 -1.27 14.73 12.91
CA THR A 87 -2.30 14.25 13.84
C THR A 87 -2.08 12.78 14.19
N ALA A 88 -1.81 11.91 13.22
CA ALA A 88 -1.55 10.50 13.48
C ALA A 88 -0.36 10.27 14.41
N PHE A 89 0.77 10.94 14.15
CA PHE A 89 1.95 10.82 14.99
C PHE A 89 1.81 11.55 16.34
N SER A 90 1.10 12.68 16.39
CA SER A 90 0.78 13.36 17.65
C SER A 90 -0.05 12.46 18.56
N ASN A 91 -1.07 11.80 18.02
CA ASN A 91 -1.90 10.87 18.78
C ASN A 91 -1.09 9.68 19.30
N LEU A 92 -0.19 9.13 18.48
CA LEU A 92 0.72 8.07 18.89
C LEU A 92 1.62 8.54 20.05
N ASN A 93 2.31 9.66 19.89
CA ASN A 93 3.22 10.22 20.91
C ASN A 93 2.50 10.63 22.21
N ASN A 94 1.21 10.97 22.14
CA ASN A 94 0.38 11.32 23.29
C ASN A 94 -0.29 10.08 23.93
N GLY A 95 0.12 8.87 23.56
CA GLY A 95 -0.34 7.63 24.19
C GLY A 95 -1.75 7.20 23.79
N GLN A 96 -2.31 7.70 22.68
CA GLN A 96 -3.63 7.27 22.19
C GLN A 96 -3.62 5.88 21.53
N GLY A 97 -2.46 5.24 21.48
CA GLY A 97 -2.28 3.85 21.05
C GLY A 97 -2.29 3.63 19.54
N THR A 98 -1.82 2.44 19.16
CA THR A 98 -1.65 2.03 17.76
C THR A 98 -2.96 1.95 16.98
N ALA A 99 -4.08 1.57 17.62
CA ALA A 99 -5.39 1.51 16.97
C ALA A 99 -5.88 2.89 16.46
N ASN A 100 -5.61 3.96 17.22
CA ASN A 100 -5.94 5.32 16.81
C ASN A 100 -5.10 5.76 15.61
N PHE A 101 -3.79 5.51 15.67
CA PHE A 101 -2.88 5.73 14.54
C PHE A 101 -3.38 5.00 13.29
N MET A 102 -3.72 3.71 13.42
CA MET A 102 -4.27 2.88 12.34
C MET A 102 -5.56 3.45 11.74
N GLY A 103 -6.48 3.95 12.57
CA GLY A 103 -7.70 4.61 12.10
C GLY A 103 -7.37 5.84 11.23
N LEU A 104 -6.42 6.67 11.66
CA LEU A 104 -6.02 7.88 10.94
C LEU A 104 -5.26 7.60 9.65
N VAL A 105 -4.52 6.49 9.57
CA VAL A 105 -3.80 6.11 8.34
C VAL A 105 -4.60 5.17 7.43
N SER A 106 -5.86 4.90 7.76
CA SER A 106 -6.74 4.08 6.94
C SER A 106 -6.95 4.69 5.55
N PHE A 107 -7.09 3.80 4.57
CA PHE A 107 -7.54 4.14 3.23
C PHE A 107 -9.05 4.29 3.26
N SER A 108 -9.56 5.38 2.72
CA SER A 108 -10.97 5.80 2.81
C SER A 108 -11.45 6.60 1.59
N SER A 109 -10.57 6.86 0.62
CA SER A 109 -10.82 7.79 -0.48
C SER A 109 -12.01 7.41 -1.38
N THR A 110 -12.37 6.14 -1.46
CA THR A 110 -13.51 5.69 -2.29
C THR A 110 -14.82 5.64 -1.53
N GLY A 111 -14.78 5.64 -0.19
CA GLY A 111 -15.97 5.49 0.66
C GLY A 111 -16.62 4.10 0.61
N VAL A 112 -15.97 3.13 -0.03
CA VAL A 112 -16.44 1.75 -0.17
C VAL A 112 -15.39 0.82 0.41
N ILE A 113 -15.66 0.27 1.59
CA ILE A 113 -14.66 -0.44 2.39
C ILE A 113 -13.95 -1.59 1.65
N ALA A 114 -14.66 -2.34 0.81
CA ALA A 114 -14.06 -3.40 0.01
C ALA A 114 -13.05 -2.87 -1.01
N THR A 115 -13.37 -1.77 -1.69
CA THR A 115 -12.49 -1.08 -2.64
C THR A 115 -11.31 -0.43 -1.91
N ASP A 116 -11.56 0.23 -0.78
CA ASP A 116 -10.52 0.84 0.04
C ASP A 116 -9.53 -0.23 0.57
N ALA A 117 -10.01 -1.41 0.96
CA ALA A 117 -9.15 -2.51 1.42
C ALA A 117 -8.27 -3.06 0.29
N ALA A 118 -8.84 -3.23 -0.92
CA ALA A 118 -8.08 -3.61 -2.10
C ALA A 118 -7.01 -2.57 -2.43
N ASN A 119 -7.38 -1.28 -2.37
CA ASN A 119 -6.48 -0.16 -2.57
C ASN A 119 -5.33 -0.10 -1.55
N ALA A 120 -5.62 -0.33 -0.27
CA ALA A 120 -4.62 -0.37 0.78
C ALA A 120 -3.62 -1.51 0.57
N ASN A 121 -4.11 -2.70 0.19
CA ASN A 121 -3.27 -3.86 -0.13
C ASN A 121 -2.36 -3.58 -1.34
N THR A 122 -2.90 -3.07 -2.44
CA THR A 122 -2.12 -2.68 -3.62
C THR A 122 -1.06 -1.67 -3.26
N THR A 123 -1.42 -0.65 -2.47
CA THR A 123 -0.48 0.39 -2.05
C THR A 123 0.65 -0.16 -1.19
N PHE A 124 0.35 -1.05 -0.23
CA PHE A 124 1.38 -1.72 0.54
C PHE A 124 2.38 -2.46 -0.36
N ASN A 125 1.87 -3.24 -1.33
CA ASN A 125 2.73 -3.99 -2.26
C ASN A 125 3.57 -3.07 -3.14
N ASP A 126 3.00 -1.97 -3.65
CA ASP A 126 3.77 -0.96 -4.40
C ASP A 126 4.87 -0.33 -3.53
N CYS A 127 4.55 0.05 -2.29
CA CYS A 127 5.53 0.64 -1.38
C CYS A 127 6.62 -0.36 -0.96
N TYR A 128 6.25 -1.63 -0.77
CA TYR A 128 7.16 -2.72 -0.49
C TYR A 128 8.15 -2.93 -1.65
N ASN A 129 7.64 -3.06 -2.88
CA ASN A 129 8.46 -3.25 -4.08
C ASN A 129 9.30 -2.02 -4.44
N ALA A 130 8.87 -0.82 -4.00
CA ALA A 130 9.66 0.40 -4.08
C ALA A 130 10.82 0.47 -3.07
N ALA A 131 10.90 -0.49 -2.11
CA ALA A 131 11.81 -0.45 -0.96
C ALA A 131 11.75 0.87 -0.16
N ALA A 132 10.60 1.55 -0.19
CA ALA A 132 10.42 2.88 0.38
C ALA A 132 10.12 2.80 1.88
N LYS A 133 11.12 2.49 2.71
CA LYS A 133 11.01 2.16 4.15
C LYS A 133 9.90 2.90 4.92
N GLY A 134 9.91 4.24 4.90
CA GLY A 134 8.92 5.05 5.60
C GLY A 134 7.50 4.85 5.05
N LYS A 135 7.34 4.88 3.73
CA LYS A 135 6.05 4.65 3.06
C LYS A 135 5.54 3.23 3.27
N THR A 136 6.42 2.23 3.21
CA THR A 136 6.08 0.83 3.51
C THR A 136 5.49 0.70 4.91
N LEU A 137 6.12 1.31 5.92
CA LEU A 137 5.63 1.29 7.30
C LEU A 137 4.21 1.88 7.41
N ILE A 138 3.99 3.09 6.88
CA ILE A 138 2.66 3.73 6.95
C ILE A 138 1.63 2.93 6.16
N SER A 139 1.97 2.47 4.95
CA SER A 139 1.06 1.70 4.11
C SER A 139 0.65 0.38 4.75
N ALA A 140 1.55 -0.25 5.52
CA ALA A 140 1.23 -1.46 6.27
C ALA A 140 0.18 -1.19 7.35
N PHE A 141 0.33 -0.13 8.15
CA PHE A 141 -0.69 0.24 9.15
C PHE A 141 -2.02 0.68 8.52
N GLY A 142 -1.97 1.36 7.37
CA GLY A 142 -3.17 1.66 6.59
C GLY A 142 -3.86 0.38 6.10
N TYR A 143 -3.09 -0.58 5.57
CA TYR A 143 -3.58 -1.90 5.18
C TYR A 143 -4.16 -2.66 6.37
N PHE A 144 -3.49 -2.71 7.52
CA PHE A 144 -3.98 -3.40 8.73
C PHE A 144 -5.34 -2.86 9.13
N SER A 145 -5.47 -1.54 9.19
CA SER A 145 -6.70 -0.85 9.56
C SER A 145 -7.82 -1.21 8.58
N THR A 146 -7.60 -0.96 7.28
CA THR A 146 -8.65 -1.13 6.27
C THR A 146 -9.01 -2.60 6.04
N ALA A 147 -8.07 -3.53 6.18
CA ALA A 147 -8.35 -4.96 6.13
C ALA A 147 -9.19 -5.45 7.32
N LEU A 148 -8.90 -4.98 8.54
CA LEU A 148 -9.72 -5.27 9.72
C LEU A 148 -11.14 -4.72 9.57
N MET A 149 -11.27 -3.48 9.12
CA MET A 149 -12.58 -2.86 8.91
C MET A 149 -13.38 -3.57 7.82
N ASN A 150 -12.74 -3.96 6.72
CA ASN A 150 -13.38 -4.77 5.69
C ASN A 150 -13.83 -6.12 6.25
N PHE A 151 -12.99 -6.81 7.01
CA PHE A 151 -13.38 -8.05 7.69
C PHE A 151 -14.63 -7.86 8.54
N PHE A 152 -14.67 -6.81 9.37
CA PHE A 152 -15.83 -6.49 10.19
C PHE A 152 -17.03 -5.96 9.40
N ALA A 153 -16.86 -5.51 8.16
CA ALA A 153 -17.97 -5.07 7.31
C ALA A 153 -18.62 -6.23 6.53
N VAL A 154 -17.85 -7.28 6.18
CA VAL A 154 -18.28 -8.37 5.29
C VAL A 154 -18.44 -9.75 5.94
N ALA A 155 -17.82 -10.04 7.09
CA ALA A 155 -17.84 -11.38 7.66
C ALA A 155 -19.25 -11.78 8.17
N GLY A 156 -19.78 -12.91 7.69
CA GLY A 156 -20.78 -13.73 8.41
C GLY A 156 -22.12 -13.10 8.82
N GLY A 157 -22.54 -11.97 8.23
CA GLY A 157 -23.74 -11.23 8.66
C GLY A 157 -23.45 -10.06 9.62
N ASN A 158 -22.18 -9.76 9.89
CA ASN A 158 -21.69 -8.79 10.86
C ASN A 158 -21.67 -7.38 10.28
N SER A 159 -22.83 -6.86 9.91
CA SER A 159 -22.92 -5.52 9.36
C SER A 159 -22.79 -4.46 10.47
N ALA A 160 -21.60 -4.30 11.10
CA ALA A 160 -21.33 -3.14 11.94
C ALA A 160 -21.35 -1.89 11.04
N PRO A 161 -22.39 -1.02 11.13
CA PRO A 161 -22.58 0.05 10.15
C PRO A 161 -21.39 1.03 10.11
N SER A 162 -20.76 1.26 11.26
CA SER A 162 -19.55 2.11 11.36
C SER A 162 -18.34 1.58 10.59
N CYS A 163 -18.31 0.29 10.23
CA CYS A 163 -17.24 -0.28 9.40
C CYS A 163 -17.47 -0.11 7.89
N LYS A 164 -18.70 0.25 7.47
CA LYS A 164 -19.08 0.25 6.04
C LYS A 164 -18.75 1.54 5.30
N SER A 165 -18.68 2.66 6.01
CA SER A 165 -18.43 3.96 5.39
C SER A 165 -17.61 4.86 6.32
N PRO A 166 -16.62 5.58 5.81
CA PRO A 166 -15.83 6.51 6.60
C PRO A 166 -16.69 7.72 6.98
N THR A 167 -16.73 8.08 8.26
CA THR A 167 -17.34 9.36 8.67
C THR A 167 -16.32 10.45 8.43
N SER A 168 -16.68 11.52 7.70
CA SER A 168 -15.77 12.67 7.45
C SER A 168 -14.40 12.30 6.83
N GLY A 169 -14.37 11.33 5.92
CA GLY A 169 -13.15 10.98 5.16
C GLY A 169 -12.12 10.16 5.94
N SER A 170 -12.47 9.60 7.09
CA SER A 170 -11.63 8.63 7.81
C SER A 170 -12.52 7.56 8.43
N TYR A 171 -12.00 6.34 8.49
CA TYR A 171 -12.68 5.32 9.27
C TYR A 171 -12.30 5.41 10.75
N ASN A 172 -13.21 4.96 11.62
CA ASN A 172 -12.95 4.84 13.05
C ASN A 172 -12.87 3.35 13.43
N LEU A 173 -11.65 2.82 13.43
CA LEU A 173 -11.39 1.41 13.75
C LEU A 173 -11.89 1.04 15.15
N ASN A 174 -11.77 1.94 16.13
CA ASN A 174 -12.21 1.69 17.51
C ASN A 174 -13.73 1.51 17.57
N THR A 175 -14.50 2.45 16.99
CA THR A 175 -15.96 2.35 16.93
C THR A 175 -16.40 1.12 16.13
N CYS A 176 -15.75 0.87 14.99
CA CYS A 176 -15.99 -0.33 14.18
C CYS A 176 -15.81 -1.62 14.98
N MET A 177 -14.73 -1.74 15.74
CA MET A 177 -14.46 -2.91 16.58
C MET A 177 -15.46 -3.05 17.74
N GLN A 178 -15.86 -1.95 18.38
CA GLN A 178 -16.86 -1.97 19.46
C GLN A 178 -18.20 -2.46 18.93
N GLU A 179 -18.68 -1.90 17.81
CA GLU A 179 -19.93 -2.33 17.18
C GLU A 179 -19.83 -3.77 16.66
N ALA A 180 -18.71 -4.18 16.07
CA ALA A 180 -18.50 -5.55 15.63
C ALA A 180 -18.51 -6.55 16.80
N THR A 181 -17.96 -6.17 17.95
CA THR A 181 -17.95 -7.01 19.17
C THR A 181 -19.38 -7.20 19.70
N ILE A 182 -20.23 -6.17 19.62
CA ILE A 182 -21.63 -6.26 20.02
C ILE A 182 -22.43 -7.08 19.00
N ALA A 183 -22.22 -6.83 17.70
CA ALA A 183 -22.97 -7.49 16.63
C ALA A 183 -22.63 -8.97 16.49
N ASN A 184 -21.36 -9.35 16.63
CA ASN A 184 -20.91 -10.74 16.58
C ASN A 184 -19.63 -10.98 17.37
N PRO A 185 -19.75 -11.19 18.70
CA PRO A 185 -18.60 -11.41 19.57
C PRO A 185 -17.82 -12.67 19.22
N THR A 186 -18.47 -13.70 18.67
CA THR A 186 -17.82 -14.97 18.31
C THR A 186 -16.83 -14.80 17.16
N GLU A 187 -17.20 -14.08 16.09
CA GLU A 187 -16.27 -13.83 14.97
C GLU A 187 -15.12 -12.91 15.37
N VAL A 188 -15.36 -11.92 16.23
CA VAL A 188 -14.29 -11.08 16.78
C VAL A 188 -13.34 -11.91 17.65
N ALA A 189 -13.87 -12.83 18.47
CA ALA A 189 -13.05 -13.71 19.31
C ALA A 189 -12.13 -14.61 18.49
N LYS A 190 -12.56 -15.07 17.30
CA LYS A 190 -11.72 -15.87 16.39
C LYS A 190 -10.42 -15.17 15.98
N LEU A 191 -10.41 -13.83 15.87
CA LEU A 191 -9.19 -13.08 15.57
C LEU A 191 -8.11 -13.22 16.66
N ALA A 192 -8.52 -13.50 17.90
CA ALA A 192 -7.62 -13.70 19.03
C ALA A 192 -7.21 -15.17 19.25
N ILE A 193 -7.60 -16.10 18.36
CA ILE A 193 -7.34 -17.54 18.48
C ILE A 193 -6.36 -17.98 17.39
N THR A 194 -5.25 -18.62 17.80
CA THR A 194 -4.22 -19.16 16.89
C THR A 194 -4.40 -20.65 16.58
N ASP A 195 -5.26 -21.35 17.33
CA ASP A 195 -5.55 -22.77 17.13
C ASP A 195 -6.25 -22.99 15.77
N THR A 196 -5.62 -23.77 14.88
CA THR A 196 -6.15 -24.10 13.54
C THR A 196 -7.36 -25.02 13.58
N ALA A 197 -7.56 -25.79 14.66
CA ALA A 197 -8.76 -26.61 14.82
C ALA A 197 -10.01 -25.76 15.08
N GLN A 198 -9.85 -24.63 15.78
CA GLN A 198 -10.93 -23.70 16.08
C GLN A 198 -11.11 -22.63 15.00
N VAL A 199 -10.01 -22.21 14.37
CA VAL A 199 -10.01 -21.22 13.30
C VAL A 199 -9.18 -21.78 12.14
N PRO A 200 -9.83 -22.54 11.21
CA PRO A 200 -9.15 -23.11 10.05
C PRO A 200 -8.54 -22.05 9.14
N ASP A 201 -7.47 -22.39 8.43
CA ASP A 201 -6.79 -21.48 7.49
C ASP A 201 -7.71 -21.02 6.34
N SER A 202 -8.72 -21.82 6.00
CA SER A 202 -9.74 -21.49 5.00
C SER A 202 -10.82 -20.53 5.49
N SER A 203 -10.91 -20.29 6.80
CA SER A 203 -11.86 -19.33 7.36
C SER A 203 -11.44 -17.88 7.09
N SER A 204 -12.38 -16.96 7.01
CA SER A 204 -12.08 -15.53 6.80
C SER A 204 -11.16 -14.97 7.89
N ALA A 205 -11.32 -15.41 9.14
CA ALA A 205 -10.43 -15.03 10.24
C ALA A 205 -9.02 -15.61 10.04
N GLY A 206 -8.89 -16.89 9.71
CA GLY A 206 -7.59 -17.54 9.44
C GLY A 206 -6.82 -16.89 8.28
N GLN A 207 -7.53 -16.53 7.21
CA GLN A 207 -6.96 -15.81 6.07
C GLN A 207 -6.49 -14.41 6.45
N LEU A 208 -7.31 -13.64 7.19
CA LEU A 208 -6.94 -12.30 7.64
C LEU A 208 -5.72 -12.33 8.56
N GLN A 209 -5.70 -13.26 9.52
CA GLN A 209 -4.58 -13.45 10.44
C GLN A 209 -3.28 -13.72 9.67
N THR A 210 -3.34 -14.62 8.68
CA THR A 210 -2.18 -14.97 7.86
C THR A 210 -1.72 -13.79 7.01
N ALA A 211 -2.65 -13.06 6.38
CA ALA A 211 -2.35 -11.93 5.52
C ALA A 211 -1.69 -10.78 6.29
N ILE A 212 -2.33 -10.31 7.37
CA ILE A 212 -1.78 -9.22 8.19
C ILE A 212 -0.50 -9.66 8.89
N GLY A 213 -0.44 -10.87 9.44
CA GLY A 213 0.76 -11.41 10.08
C GLY A 213 1.98 -11.43 9.16
N SER A 214 1.78 -11.84 7.90
CA SER A 214 2.85 -11.83 6.89
C SER A 214 3.31 -10.41 6.58
N VAL A 215 2.38 -9.45 6.47
CA VAL A 215 2.71 -8.04 6.25
C VAL A 215 3.46 -7.44 7.45
N ILE A 216 3.12 -7.80 8.69
CA ILE A 216 3.86 -7.38 9.90
C ILE A 216 5.33 -7.81 9.81
N ILE A 217 5.58 -9.10 9.51
CA ILE A 217 6.93 -9.66 9.39
C ILE A 217 7.71 -8.92 8.30
N SER A 218 7.14 -8.81 7.10
CA SER A 218 7.76 -8.15 5.95
C SER A 218 8.05 -6.67 6.20
N THR A 219 7.11 -5.96 6.82
CA THR A 219 7.25 -4.53 7.15
C THR A 219 8.36 -4.30 8.16
N TYR A 220 8.44 -5.12 9.21
CA TYR A 220 9.50 -4.99 10.20
C TYR A 220 10.89 -5.15 9.57
N ASN A 221 11.06 -6.17 8.72
CA ASN A 221 12.34 -6.45 8.07
C ASN A 221 12.82 -5.29 7.17
N ILE A 222 11.91 -4.67 6.41
CA ILE A 222 12.24 -3.56 5.50
C ILE A 222 12.36 -2.23 6.24
N SER A 223 11.38 -1.90 7.07
CA SER A 223 11.18 -0.53 7.56
C SER A 223 11.80 -0.26 8.93
N CYS A 224 11.99 -1.30 9.75
CA CYS A 224 12.47 -1.14 11.13
C CYS A 224 13.97 -1.42 11.30
N SER A 225 14.66 -1.79 10.22
CA SER A 225 16.11 -1.92 10.19
C SER A 225 16.75 -0.56 9.79
N GLY A 226 17.28 0.17 10.79
CA GLY A 226 18.10 1.37 10.58
C GLY A 226 17.66 2.62 11.35
N ALA A 227 18.45 3.69 11.20
CA ALA A 227 18.14 5.00 11.78
C ALA A 227 16.92 5.64 11.10
N GLY A 228 16.10 6.36 11.87
CA GLY A 228 14.95 7.12 11.36
C GLY A 228 13.60 6.37 11.33
N ALA A 229 13.58 5.08 11.65
CA ALA A 229 12.32 4.36 11.82
C ALA A 229 11.56 4.85 13.08
N ASN A 230 10.23 4.88 13.02
CA ASN A 230 9.43 5.19 14.20
C ASN A 230 9.60 4.08 15.24
N LYS A 231 10.29 4.40 16.35
CA LYS A 231 10.68 3.41 17.37
C LYS A 231 9.49 2.73 18.01
N GLU A 232 8.39 3.44 18.23
CA GLU A 232 7.19 2.91 18.90
C GLU A 232 6.43 1.94 18.00
N LEU A 233 6.18 2.31 16.74
CA LEU A 233 5.56 1.41 15.77
C LEU A 233 6.44 0.19 15.52
N CYS A 234 7.76 0.37 15.39
CA CYS A 234 8.68 -0.74 15.21
C CYS A 234 8.80 -1.65 16.42
N ALA A 235 8.74 -1.10 17.65
CA ALA A 235 8.68 -1.91 18.86
C ALA A 235 7.40 -2.75 18.91
N THR A 236 6.27 -2.17 18.48
CA THR A 236 4.98 -2.87 18.37
C THR A 236 5.08 -4.09 17.43
N LEU A 237 5.62 -3.90 16.22
CA LEU A 237 5.81 -4.99 15.27
C LEU A 237 6.82 -6.03 15.79
N LYS A 238 7.93 -5.58 16.39
CA LYS A 238 8.96 -6.44 16.96
C LYS A 238 8.41 -7.36 18.04
N ASN A 239 7.64 -6.82 18.97
CA ASN A 239 7.05 -7.59 20.07
C ASN A 239 6.09 -8.67 19.54
N SER A 240 5.30 -8.31 18.52
CA SER A 240 4.40 -9.25 17.86
C SER A 240 5.16 -10.38 17.15
N ILE A 241 6.27 -10.06 16.49
CA ILE A 241 7.16 -11.04 15.85
C ILE A 241 7.87 -11.90 16.89
N ALA A 242 8.29 -11.36 18.04
CA ALA A 242 8.91 -12.15 19.09
C ALA A 242 7.95 -13.22 19.67
N ALA A 243 6.65 -12.92 19.74
CA ALA A 243 5.64 -13.87 20.18
C ALA A 243 5.34 -14.98 19.15
N GLY A 244 5.29 -14.64 17.86
CA GLY A 244 4.91 -15.58 16.79
C GLY A 244 6.04 -16.16 15.96
N THR A 245 7.25 -15.62 16.09
CA THR A 245 8.42 -15.91 15.26
C THR A 245 8.10 -15.80 13.76
N SER A 246 8.15 -16.91 13.02
CA SER A 246 7.80 -17.00 11.60
C SER A 246 6.35 -17.41 11.34
N ASN A 247 5.55 -17.73 12.38
CA ASN A 247 4.15 -18.08 12.21
C ASN A 247 3.29 -16.81 12.09
N PRO A 248 2.79 -16.46 10.89
CA PRO A 248 2.07 -15.21 10.68
C PRO A 248 0.79 -15.13 11.51
N ARG A 249 0.10 -16.24 11.78
CA ARG A 249 -1.12 -16.22 12.59
C ARG A 249 -0.84 -15.81 14.04
N VAL A 250 0.22 -16.37 14.63
CA VAL A 250 0.62 -16.01 16.01
C VAL A 250 1.12 -14.57 16.06
N VAL A 251 1.87 -14.12 15.05
CA VAL A 251 2.31 -12.72 14.93
C VAL A 251 1.11 -11.77 14.88
N PHE A 252 0.12 -12.06 14.03
CA PHE A 252 -1.11 -11.27 13.98
C PHE A 252 -1.84 -11.29 15.32
N THR A 253 -2.08 -12.46 15.91
CA THR A 253 -2.86 -12.54 17.14
C THR A 253 -2.19 -11.78 18.28
N SER A 254 -0.85 -11.85 18.38
CA SER A 254 -0.09 -11.02 19.32
C SER A 254 -0.28 -9.53 19.04
N PHE A 255 -0.16 -9.09 17.78
CA PHE A 255 -0.38 -7.70 17.40
C PHE A 255 -1.80 -7.23 17.72
N PHE A 256 -2.80 -8.00 17.30
CA PHE A 256 -4.21 -7.70 17.50
C PHE A 256 -4.56 -7.59 18.98
N THR A 257 -4.14 -8.54 19.81
CA THR A 257 -4.50 -8.57 21.23
C THR A 257 -3.78 -7.51 22.06
N THR A 258 -2.57 -7.08 21.67
CA THR A 258 -1.77 -6.14 22.46
C THR A 258 -1.88 -4.69 21.98
N SER A 259 -2.12 -4.48 20.69
CA SER A 259 -1.95 -3.17 20.05
C SER A 259 -3.22 -2.63 19.40
N VAL A 260 -4.21 -3.50 19.16
CA VAL A 260 -5.44 -3.14 18.45
C VAL A 260 -6.67 -3.30 19.32
N LYS A 261 -6.82 -4.47 19.97
CA LYS A 261 -7.94 -4.76 20.85
C LYS A 261 -7.83 -3.89 22.10
N THR A 262 -8.69 -2.89 22.20
CA THR A 262 -8.91 -2.20 23.47
C THR A 262 -9.56 -3.19 24.43
N THR A 263 -8.88 -3.51 25.53
CA THR A 263 -9.55 -4.15 26.67
C THR A 263 -10.72 -3.26 27.08
N PRO A 264 -11.96 -3.77 27.15
CA PRO A 264 -13.04 -3.04 27.79
C PRO A 264 -12.70 -2.73 29.25
#